data_AF-A0A0K0CZ44-F1
#
_entry.id   AF-A0A0K0CZ44-F1
#
_cell.length_a   1.000
_cell.length_b   1.000
_cell.length_c   1.000
_cell.angle_alpha   90.00
_cell.angle_beta   90.00
_cell.angle_gamma   90.00
#
_symmetry.space_group_name_H-M   'P 1'
#
loop_
_entity.id
_entity.type
_entity.pdbx_description
1 polymer ?
#
loop_
_entity_poly.entity_id
_entity_poly.type
_entity_poly.pdbx_seq_one_letter_code
_entity_poly.pdbx_strand_id
1 'polypeptide(L)'
;MVAEQSVPYCDLLFSVQDGEFLFYCRISGGRSQKVCVGCQYRQKRLYDGDRYHKDGSVFQCEVRSGRGIRRDSYGHKPVACLSKEFDGSTVERVIGCRWYLQDSQSKIEQTCELNGSKTHVRTIGCIYRHNGYDTIFLSPGRYTIWNLPYHQKKTVGLACLVRLIRI
;
A
#
# COMPACT_ATOMS: atom_id res chain seq x y z
N MET A 1 19.93 -21.88 37.19
CA MET A 1 19.91 -20.40 37.22
C MET A 1 19.23 -19.94 35.95
N VAL A 2 17.94 -19.63 36.04
CA VAL A 2 17.20 -19.03 34.92
C VAL A 2 17.38 -17.54 35.08
N ALA A 3 17.97 -16.89 34.07
CA ALA A 3 18.20 -15.46 34.08
C ALA A 3 16.87 -14.73 34.25
N GLU A 4 16.72 -14.11 35.42
CA GLU A 4 15.72 -13.11 35.72
C GLU A 4 16.03 -11.91 34.81
N GLN A 5 15.46 -11.90 33.61
CA GLN A 5 15.44 -10.71 32.78
C GLN A 5 14.58 -9.69 33.53
N SER A 6 15.26 -8.80 34.24
CA SER A 6 14.72 -7.62 34.91
C SER A 6 13.74 -6.91 33.98
N VAL A 7 12.45 -7.07 34.27
CA VAL A 7 11.37 -6.31 33.62
C VAL A 7 11.66 -4.84 33.93
N PRO A 8 11.93 -3.97 32.93
CA PRO A 8 12.14 -2.57 33.22
C PRO A 8 10.84 -2.04 33.84
N TYR A 9 10.99 -1.35 34.97
CA TYR A 9 9.97 -0.74 35.80
C TYR A 9 8.74 -0.32 34.97
N CYS A 10 7.62 -1.03 35.16
CA CYS A 10 6.37 -0.73 34.48
C CYS A 10 5.69 0.45 35.20
N ASP A 11 6.16 1.67 34.98
CA ASP A 11 5.59 2.87 35.58
C ASP A 11 4.23 3.19 34.95
N LEU A 12 3.19 3.26 35.79
CA LEU A 12 1.78 3.46 35.40
C LEU A 12 1.50 4.80 34.70
N LEU A 13 2.47 5.71 34.70
CA LEU A 13 2.34 7.08 34.22
C LEU A 13 3.04 7.35 32.89
N PHE A 14 3.79 6.39 32.34
CA PHE A 14 4.61 6.62 31.14
C PHE A 14 4.43 5.54 30.07
N SER A 15 4.30 5.96 28.81
CA SER A 15 4.36 5.06 27.67
C SER A 15 5.82 4.66 27.41
N VAL A 16 6.12 3.36 27.44
CA VAL A 16 7.45 2.84 27.14
C VAL A 16 7.52 2.47 25.66
N GLN A 17 8.50 3.03 24.96
CA GLN A 17 8.80 2.60 23.60
C GLN A 17 9.63 1.31 23.65
N ASP A 18 9.23 0.30 22.88
CA ASP A 18 9.97 -0.93 22.71
C ASP A 18 9.96 -1.32 21.24
N GLY A 19 11.13 -1.16 20.59
CA GLY A 19 11.28 -1.29 19.14
C GLY A 19 10.40 -0.31 18.36
N GLU A 20 9.58 -0.86 17.46
CA GLU A 20 8.64 -0.12 16.61
C GLU A 20 7.25 0.06 17.27
N PHE A 21 7.10 -0.24 18.57
CA PHE A 21 5.80 -0.21 19.25
C PHE A 21 5.82 0.62 20.54
N LEU A 22 4.64 1.11 20.91
CA LEU A 22 4.39 1.90 22.11
C LEU A 22 3.55 1.08 23.07
N PHE A 23 3.98 1.02 24.33
CA PHE A 23 3.31 0.24 25.36
C PHE A 23 2.97 1.10 26.56
N TYR A 24 1.92 0.71 27.28
CA TYR A 24 1.54 1.26 28.57
C TYR A 24 1.28 0.12 29.56
N CYS A 25 1.49 0.40 30.84
CA CYS A 25 1.27 -0.58 31.92
C CYS A 25 -0.15 -0.47 32.47
N ARG A 26 -0.94 -1.52 32.33
CA ARG A 26 -2.29 -1.63 32.89
C ARG A 26 -2.30 -2.55 34.10
N ILE A 27 -2.92 -2.11 35.20
CA ILE A 27 -3.27 -3.03 36.29
C ILE A 27 -4.57 -3.75 35.94
N SER A 28 -4.55 -5.08 35.98
CA SER A 28 -5.72 -5.93 35.81
C SER A 28 -5.66 -7.07 36.84
N GLY A 29 -6.66 -7.16 37.71
CA GLY A 29 -6.72 -8.19 38.75
C GLY A 29 -5.52 -8.20 39.72
N GLY A 30 -4.99 -7.03 40.06
CA GLY A 30 -3.81 -6.89 40.94
C GLY A 30 -2.47 -7.21 40.29
N ARG A 31 -2.44 -7.52 38.98
CA ARG A 31 -1.20 -7.73 38.20
C ARG A 31 -0.98 -6.59 37.22
N SER A 32 0.27 -6.14 37.08
CA SER A 32 0.68 -5.21 36.03
C SER A 32 0.86 -5.98 34.71
N GLN A 33 0.28 -5.48 33.63
CA GLN A 33 0.36 -6.03 32.28
C GLN A 33 0.83 -4.96 31.31
N LYS A 34 1.81 -5.29 30.47
CA LYS A 34 2.27 -4.44 29.38
C LYS A 34 1.31 -4.58 28.20
N VAL A 35 0.66 -3.50 27.82
CA VAL A 35 -0.34 -3.48 26.74
C VAL A 35 0.17 -2.58 25.61
N CYS A 36 0.16 -3.08 24.38
CA CYS A 36 0.48 -2.26 23.21
C CYS A 36 -0.63 -1.24 23.00
N VAL A 37 -0.27 0.03 22.84
CA VAL A 37 -1.19 1.16 22.65
C VAL A 37 -0.94 1.90 21.34
N GLY A 38 0.11 1.54 20.60
CA GLY A 38 0.45 2.21 19.36
C GLY A 38 1.70 1.66 18.71
N CYS A 39 2.04 2.28 17.59
CA CYS A 39 3.24 2.00 16.82
C CYS A 39 4.14 3.24 16.77
N GLN A 40 5.39 3.04 16.38
CA GLN A 40 6.39 4.09 16.24
C GLN A 40 6.95 4.06 14.82
N TYR A 41 6.93 5.20 14.13
CA TYR A 41 7.54 5.34 12.81
C TYR A 41 8.20 6.72 12.65
N ARG A 42 9.49 6.76 12.29
CA ARG A 42 10.28 8.00 12.10
C ARG A 42 10.06 9.03 13.23
N GLN A 43 10.27 8.60 14.47
CA GLN A 43 10.09 9.42 15.68
C GLN A 43 8.64 9.88 15.96
N LYS A 44 7.68 9.55 15.10
CA LYS A 44 6.26 9.83 15.32
C LYS A 44 5.59 8.63 16.00
N ARG A 45 4.81 8.94 17.03
CA ARG A 45 3.88 8.02 17.68
C ARG A 45 2.62 7.92 16.85
N LEU A 46 2.18 6.69 16.57
CA LEU A 46 0.99 6.36 15.80
C LEU A 46 0.05 5.54 16.68
N TYR A 47 -1.23 5.89 16.67
CA TYR A 47 -2.27 5.13 17.37
C TYR A 47 -3.03 4.21 16.40
N ASP A 48 -3.91 3.36 16.93
CA ASP A 48 -4.70 2.45 16.09
C ASP A 48 -5.44 3.22 14.98
N GLY A 49 -5.29 2.74 13.74
CA GLY A 49 -5.86 3.39 12.56
C GLY A 49 -4.98 4.47 11.91
N ASP A 50 -3.93 4.98 12.58
CA ASP A 50 -3.04 5.96 11.98
C ASP A 50 -2.24 5.37 10.82
N ARG A 51 -2.13 6.13 9.73
CA ARG A 51 -1.47 5.71 8.49
C ARG A 51 -0.16 6.45 8.25
N TYR A 52 0.76 5.77 7.58
CA TYR A 52 2.03 6.36 7.14
C TYR A 52 2.54 5.71 5.85
N HIS A 53 3.42 6.42 5.16
CA HIS A 53 3.98 6.01 3.87
C HIS A 53 5.40 5.49 4.03
N LYS A 54 5.71 4.36 3.41
CA LYS A 54 7.06 3.77 3.37
C LYS A 54 7.24 2.98 2.07
N ASP A 55 8.29 3.27 1.32
CA ASP A 55 8.69 2.54 0.11
C ASP A 55 7.57 2.33 -0.92
N GLY A 56 6.73 3.34 -1.16
CA GLY A 56 5.60 3.24 -2.10
C GLY A 56 4.38 2.45 -1.58
N SER A 57 4.43 1.99 -0.33
CA SER A 57 3.30 1.39 0.38
C SER A 57 2.73 2.34 1.43
N VAL A 58 1.45 2.16 1.73
CA VAL A 58 0.77 2.77 2.86
C VAL A 58 0.55 1.70 3.92
N PHE A 59 1.03 1.99 5.12
CA PHE A 59 0.86 1.14 6.29
C PHE A 59 -0.10 1.80 7.27
N GLN A 60 -0.79 0.99 8.05
CA GLN A 60 -1.64 1.40 9.15
C GLN A 60 -1.13 0.76 10.44
N CYS A 61 -1.07 1.53 11.53
CA CYS A 61 -0.89 0.94 12.84
C CYS A 61 -2.16 0.19 13.23
N GLU A 62 -2.04 -1.12 13.49
CA GLU A 62 -3.13 -1.96 13.99
C GLU A 62 -2.79 -2.30 15.45
N VAL A 63 -3.68 -1.95 16.38
CA VAL A 63 -3.59 -2.29 17.81
C VAL A 63 -4.92 -2.90 18.24
N ARG A 64 -4.97 -4.24 18.26
CA ARG A 64 -6.13 -4.98 18.75
C ARG A 64 -5.86 -5.45 20.16
N SER A 65 -6.36 -4.67 21.12
CA SER A 65 -6.43 -5.04 22.53
C SER A 65 -7.90 -5.06 22.97
N GLY A 66 -8.38 -6.17 23.53
CA GLY A 66 -9.80 -6.30 23.90
C GLY A 66 -10.12 -7.58 24.66
N ARG A 67 -11.03 -7.48 25.63
CA ARG A 67 -11.55 -8.64 26.38
C ARG A 67 -12.21 -9.62 25.39
N GLY A 68 -11.64 -10.81 25.26
CA GLY A 68 -12.15 -11.87 24.39
C GLY A 68 -11.21 -12.25 23.23
N ILE A 69 -10.18 -11.44 22.94
CA ILE A 69 -9.11 -11.82 22.01
C ILE A 69 -8.06 -12.58 22.81
N ARG A 70 -7.73 -13.81 22.39
CA ARG A 70 -6.82 -14.71 23.13
C ARG A 70 -5.39 -14.18 23.25
N ARG A 71 -4.98 -13.20 22.43
CA ARG A 71 -3.67 -12.53 22.46
C ARG A 71 -3.82 -11.10 21.95
N ASP A 72 -3.17 -10.15 22.62
CA ASP A 72 -2.97 -8.82 22.05
C ASP A 72 -2.29 -8.97 20.68
N SER A 73 -2.87 -8.38 19.64
CA SER A 73 -2.33 -8.41 18.30
C SER A 73 -2.08 -6.97 17.87
N TYR A 74 -0.85 -6.68 17.51
CA TYR A 74 -0.44 -5.36 17.04
C TYR A 74 0.57 -5.49 15.91
N GLY A 75 0.61 -4.50 15.03
CA GLY A 75 1.51 -4.53 13.89
C GLY A 75 1.38 -3.35 12.95
N HIS A 76 2.35 -3.29 12.03
CA HIS A 76 2.33 -2.39 10.89
C HIS A 76 1.70 -3.09 9.70
N LYS A 77 0.42 -2.82 9.44
CA LYS A 77 -0.36 -3.53 8.42
C LYS A 77 -0.30 -2.79 7.09
N PRO A 78 0.14 -3.42 5.98
CA PRO A 78 0.00 -2.82 4.65
C PRO A 78 -1.48 -2.71 4.27
N VAL A 79 -1.92 -1.53 3.82
CA VAL A 79 -3.35 -1.26 3.52
C VAL A 79 -3.60 -0.67 2.13
N ALA A 80 -2.61 -0.03 1.51
CA ALA A 80 -2.76 0.57 0.18
C ALA A 80 -1.40 0.79 -0.51
N CYS A 81 -1.44 0.99 -1.82
CA CYS A 81 -0.31 1.44 -2.63
C CYS A 81 -0.34 2.97 -2.78
N LEU A 82 0.81 3.56 -3.07
CA LEU A 82 0.91 4.92 -3.59
C LEU A 82 0.97 4.88 -5.12
N SER A 83 -0.11 5.27 -5.80
CA SER A 83 -0.12 5.46 -7.25
C SER A 83 0.33 6.86 -7.60
N LYS A 84 1.07 7.02 -8.71
CA LYS A 84 1.47 8.32 -9.24
C LYS A 84 0.65 8.63 -10.49
N GLU A 85 -0.02 9.76 -10.49
CA GLU A 85 -0.81 10.25 -11.62
C GLU A 85 0.09 10.97 -12.65
N PHE A 86 -0.45 11.31 -13.82
CA PHE A 86 0.32 11.98 -14.89
C PHE A 86 0.80 13.39 -14.52
N ASP A 87 0.06 14.08 -13.65
CA ASP A 87 0.45 15.39 -13.11
C ASP A 87 1.54 15.28 -12.02
N GLY A 88 1.93 14.06 -11.66
CA GLY A 88 2.92 13.76 -10.65
C GLY A 88 2.37 13.68 -9.23
N SER A 89 1.08 13.95 -9.02
CA SER A 89 0.40 13.78 -7.73
C SER A 89 0.36 12.30 -7.32
N THR A 90 0.26 12.06 -6.02
CA THR A 90 0.18 10.71 -5.45
C THR A 90 -1.19 10.46 -4.85
N VAL A 91 -1.75 9.29 -5.14
CA VAL A 91 -3.06 8.86 -4.64
C VAL A 91 -2.91 7.51 -3.94
N GLU A 92 -3.55 7.37 -2.79
CA GLU A 92 -3.61 6.08 -2.10
C GLU A 92 -4.64 5.17 -2.79
N ARG A 93 -4.21 3.98 -3.20
CA ARG A 93 -5.07 2.98 -3.84
C ARG A 93 -5.15 1.75 -2.97
N VAL A 94 -6.35 1.41 -2.49
CA VAL A 94 -6.58 0.25 -1.63
C VAL A 94 -6.16 -1.04 -2.35
N ILE A 95 -5.62 -1.99 -1.60
CA ILE A 95 -5.22 -3.30 -2.12
C ILE A 95 -6.41 -3.96 -2.84
N GLY A 96 -6.18 -4.46 -4.06
CA GLY A 96 -7.17 -5.10 -4.91
C GLY A 96 -8.00 -4.14 -5.78
N CYS A 97 -7.93 -2.82 -5.56
CA CYS A 97 -8.58 -1.86 -6.44
C CYS A 97 -7.86 -1.76 -7.78
N ARG A 98 -8.64 -1.66 -8.86
CA ARG A 98 -8.16 -1.36 -10.22
C ARG A 98 -8.49 0.07 -10.60
N TRP A 99 -7.61 0.71 -11.36
CA TRP A 99 -7.83 2.06 -11.88
C TRP A 99 -7.13 2.25 -13.23
N TYR A 100 -7.46 3.35 -13.89
CA TYR A 100 -6.84 3.76 -15.14
C TYR A 100 -6.07 5.06 -14.97
N LEU A 101 -4.82 5.08 -15.41
CA LEU A 101 -4.14 6.32 -15.79
C LEU A 101 -4.50 6.57 -17.26
N GLN A 102 -5.17 7.68 -17.59
CA GLN A 102 -5.63 7.91 -18.96
C GLN A 102 -5.28 9.30 -19.51
N ASP A 103 -5.05 9.35 -20.82
CA ASP A 103 -4.97 10.56 -21.62
C ASP A 103 -5.93 10.46 -22.82
N SER A 104 -5.78 11.35 -23.80
CA SER A 104 -6.64 11.39 -24.98
C SER A 104 -6.43 10.20 -25.93
N GLN A 105 -5.26 9.57 -25.92
CA GLN A 105 -4.85 8.51 -26.85
C GLN A 105 -4.71 7.15 -26.18
N SER A 106 -4.74 7.09 -24.85
CA SER A 106 -4.42 5.86 -24.13
C SER A 106 -4.99 5.78 -22.73
N LYS A 107 -5.05 4.55 -22.22
CA LYS A 107 -5.25 4.22 -20.81
C LYS A 107 -4.23 3.19 -20.38
N ILE A 108 -3.84 3.22 -19.11
CA ILE A 108 -2.98 2.22 -18.47
C ILE A 108 -3.79 1.67 -17.30
N GLU A 109 -4.19 0.41 -17.39
CA GLU A 109 -4.89 -0.29 -16.31
C GLU A 109 -3.86 -0.75 -15.27
N GLN A 110 -4.10 -0.39 -14.01
CA GLN A 110 -3.24 -0.73 -12.89
C GLN A 110 -4.05 -1.29 -11.72
N THR A 111 -3.37 -2.04 -10.85
CA THR A 111 -3.92 -2.58 -9.62
C THR A 111 -2.92 -2.46 -8.48
N CYS A 112 -3.43 -2.40 -7.25
CA CYS A 112 -2.59 -2.49 -6.05
C CYS A 112 -2.57 -3.93 -5.56
N GLU A 113 -1.39 -4.53 -5.46
CA GLU A 113 -1.22 -5.91 -5.01
C GLU A 113 -0.36 -5.99 -3.74
N LEU A 114 -0.75 -6.91 -2.84
CA LEU A 114 0.06 -7.28 -1.69
C LEU A 114 1.10 -8.32 -2.10
N ASN A 115 2.37 -8.04 -1.87
CA ASN A 115 3.48 -8.96 -2.07
C ASN A 115 4.20 -9.17 -0.73
N GLY A 116 3.84 -10.25 -0.03
CA GLY A 116 4.33 -10.51 1.32
C GLY A 116 3.90 -9.41 2.30
N SER A 117 4.86 -8.67 2.83
CA SER A 117 4.64 -7.59 3.82
C SER A 117 4.56 -6.18 3.22
N LYS A 118 4.65 -6.03 1.89
CA LYS A 118 4.58 -4.72 1.20
C LYS A 118 3.53 -4.73 0.11
N THR A 119 3.09 -3.54 -0.28
CA THR A 119 2.20 -3.36 -1.45
C THR A 119 2.98 -2.80 -2.63
N HIS A 120 2.50 -3.07 -3.83
CA HIS A 120 3.06 -2.48 -5.03
C HIS A 120 1.99 -2.29 -6.09
N VAL A 121 2.18 -1.26 -6.92
CA VAL A 121 1.35 -1.04 -8.10
C VAL A 121 1.84 -1.97 -9.20
N ARG A 122 0.91 -2.74 -9.77
CA ARG A 122 1.14 -3.60 -10.92
C ARG A 122 0.32 -3.11 -12.11
N THR A 123 0.96 -3.00 -13.26
CA THR A 123 0.29 -2.71 -14.53
C THR A 123 -0.37 -3.99 -15.06
N ILE A 124 -1.68 -3.94 -15.32
CA ILE A 124 -2.47 -5.03 -15.90
C ILE A 124 -2.36 -5.00 -17.42
N GLY A 125 -2.37 -3.81 -18.02
CA GLY A 125 -2.23 -3.64 -19.46
C GLY A 125 -2.36 -2.19 -19.91
N CYS A 126 -2.10 -1.95 -21.18
CA CYS A 126 -2.27 -0.66 -21.82
C CYS A 126 -3.37 -0.75 -22.87
N ILE A 127 -4.17 0.29 -22.95
CA ILE A 127 -5.31 0.41 -23.87
C ILE A 127 -5.02 1.59 -24.79
N TYR A 128 -4.90 1.33 -26.08
CA TYR A 128 -4.84 2.39 -27.08
C TYR A 128 -6.25 2.84 -27.43
N ARG A 129 -6.45 4.16 -27.53
CA ARG A 129 -7.72 4.79 -27.86
C ARG A 129 -7.66 5.43 -29.23
N HIS A 130 -8.67 5.16 -30.06
CA HIS A 130 -8.84 5.81 -31.36
C HIS A 130 -10.22 6.45 -31.43
N ASN A 131 -10.27 7.74 -31.81
CA ASN A 131 -11.50 8.54 -31.88
C ASN A 131 -12.37 8.47 -30.61
N GLY A 132 -11.73 8.42 -29.44
CA GLY A 132 -12.40 8.38 -28.13
C GLY A 132 -12.74 6.97 -27.61
N TYR A 133 -12.65 5.95 -28.46
CA TYR A 133 -13.00 4.55 -28.13
C TYR A 133 -11.75 3.73 -27.76
N ASP A 134 -11.92 2.77 -26.86
CA ASP A 134 -10.89 1.80 -26.49
C ASP A 134 -10.78 0.76 -27.60
N THR A 135 -9.64 0.72 -28.30
CA THR A 135 -9.50 -0.03 -29.56
C THR A 135 -8.63 -1.26 -29.40
N ILE A 136 -7.50 -1.15 -28.70
CA ILE A 136 -6.51 -2.23 -28.58
C ILE A 136 -6.05 -2.34 -27.15
N PHE A 137 -6.17 -3.54 -26.58
CA PHE A 137 -5.56 -3.91 -25.31
C PHE A 137 -4.23 -4.63 -25.55
N LEU A 138 -3.19 -4.23 -24.82
CA LEU A 138 -1.88 -4.85 -24.82
C LEU A 138 -1.49 -5.26 -23.40
N SER A 139 -1.10 -6.52 -23.24
CA SER A 139 -0.47 -6.97 -22.00
C SER A 139 0.88 -6.29 -21.80
N PRO A 140 1.35 -6.12 -20.54
CA PRO A 140 2.63 -5.49 -20.25
C PRO A 140 3.79 -6.20 -20.97
N GLY A 141 4.70 -5.42 -21.55
CA GLY A 141 5.86 -5.91 -22.30
C GLY A 141 5.55 -6.35 -23.73
N ARG A 142 4.29 -6.25 -24.18
CA ARG A 142 3.91 -6.57 -25.56
C ARG A 142 3.81 -5.34 -26.44
N TYR A 143 3.95 -5.56 -27.75
CA TYR A 143 3.72 -4.56 -28.78
C TYR A 143 2.88 -5.15 -29.91
N THR A 144 2.28 -4.26 -30.71
CA THR A 144 1.59 -4.62 -31.94
C THR A 144 1.72 -3.49 -32.97
N ILE A 145 1.43 -3.80 -34.22
CA ILE A 145 1.33 -2.82 -35.30
C ILE A 145 -0.12 -2.83 -35.77
N TRP A 146 -0.78 -1.67 -35.72
CA TRP A 146 -2.16 -1.53 -36.15
C TRP A 146 -2.27 -0.66 -37.40
N ASN A 147 -2.95 -1.19 -38.40
CA ASN A 147 -3.29 -0.46 -39.60
C ASN A 147 -4.66 0.20 -39.41
N LEU A 148 -4.69 1.54 -39.46
CA LEU A 148 -5.92 2.29 -39.34
C LEU A 148 -6.88 1.96 -40.49
N PRO A 149 -8.20 2.11 -40.29
CA PRO A 149 -9.20 1.88 -41.33
C PRO A 149 -8.86 2.60 -42.64
N TYR A 150 -9.30 2.01 -43.76
CA TYR A 150 -8.86 2.29 -45.14
C TYR A 150 -8.75 3.79 -45.52
N HIS A 151 -9.59 4.65 -44.94
CA HIS A 151 -9.59 6.08 -45.22
C HIS A 151 -8.35 6.84 -44.73
N GLN A 152 -7.64 6.34 -43.71
CA GLN A 152 -6.50 7.05 -43.10
C GLN A 152 -5.13 6.55 -43.59
N LYS A 153 -5.05 5.34 -44.17
CA LYS A 153 -3.82 4.67 -44.69
C LYS A 153 -2.56 4.88 -43.82
N LYS A 154 -2.75 4.91 -42.50
CA LYS A 154 -1.68 5.15 -41.53
C LYS A 154 -1.50 3.91 -40.65
N THR A 155 -0.25 3.54 -40.47
CA THR A 155 0.15 2.46 -39.57
C THR A 155 0.65 3.07 -38.27
N VAL A 156 0.27 2.47 -37.15
CA VAL A 156 0.66 2.90 -35.80
C VAL A 156 1.31 1.74 -35.09
N GLY A 157 2.51 1.95 -34.55
CA GLY A 157 3.17 1.00 -33.66
C GLY A 157 2.73 1.25 -32.22
N LEU A 158 2.29 0.23 -31.51
CA LEU A 158 1.83 0.36 -30.13
C LEU A 158 2.66 -0.56 -29.24
N ALA A 159 3.24 -0.02 -28.19
CA ALA A 159 4.00 -0.80 -27.21
C ALA A 159 3.52 -0.50 -25.79
N CYS A 160 3.17 -1.52 -25.03
CA CYS A 160 2.85 -1.41 -23.61
C CYS A 160 4.11 -1.67 -22.78
N LEU A 161 4.77 -0.60 -22.36
CA LEU A 161 5.86 -0.68 -21.39
C LEU A 161 5.26 -0.72 -19.99
N VAL A 162 5.97 -1.33 -19.04
CA VAL A 162 5.48 -1.61 -17.66
C VAL A 162 4.98 -0.36 -16.91
N ARG A 163 5.23 0.85 -17.42
CA ARG A 163 4.79 2.13 -16.85
C ARG A 163 4.14 3.12 -17.83
N LEU A 164 4.06 2.81 -19.13
CA LEU A 164 3.53 3.72 -20.15
C LEU A 164 3.26 3.03 -21.48
N ILE A 165 2.36 3.58 -22.27
CA ILE A 165 2.19 3.20 -23.67
C ILE A 165 3.05 4.11 -24.57
N ARG A 166 3.70 3.54 -25.58
CA ARG A 166 4.31 4.30 -26.68
C ARG A 166 3.56 4.05 -27.97
N ILE A 167 3.35 5.14 -28.72
CA ILE A 167 2.65 5.24 -29.99
C ILE A 167 3.66 5.74 -31.03
#